data_AF-A0A0Q9KFE1-F1
#
_entry.id   AF-A0A0Q9KFE1-F1
#
_cell.length_a   1.000
_cell.length_b   1.000
_cell.length_c   1.000
_cell.angle_alpha   90.00
_cell.angle_beta   90.00
_cell.angle_gamma   90.00
#
_symmetry.space_group_name_H-M   'P 1'
#
loop_
_entity.id
_entity.type
_entity.pdbx_description
1 polymer ?
#
loop_
_entity_poly.entity_id
_entity_poly.type
_entity_poly.pdbx_seq_one_letter_code
_entity_poly.pdbx_strand_id
1 'polypeptide(L)'
;MGRQLSSIADYLEEKAAKANNDLVETFGFPSWEGTNAYEEALGDYELERTRVCKQLRELARLAKDAGSWYVDTEDLVDQRNRGIL
;
A
#
# COMPACT_ATOMS: atom_id res chain seq x y z
N MET A 1 -13.37 0.25 4.28
CA MET A 1 -12.05 -0.34 4.61
C MET A 1 -11.12 -0.41 3.39
N GLY A 2 -11.46 -1.09 2.27
CA GLY A 2 -10.57 -1.15 1.09
C GLY A 2 -10.10 0.20 0.53
N ARG A 3 -11.01 1.18 0.37
CA ARG A 3 -10.64 2.56 -0.06
C ARG A 3 -9.62 3.25 0.83
N GLN A 4 -9.68 3.03 2.15
CA GLN A 4 -8.73 3.63 3.10
C GLN A 4 -7.35 3.01 2.97
N LEU A 5 -7.26 1.70 2.73
CA LEU A 5 -5.99 1.00 2.51
C LEU A 5 -5.30 1.46 1.22
N SER A 6 -6.05 1.65 0.13
CA SER A 6 -5.52 2.25 -1.10
C SER A 6 -4.99 3.67 -0.87
N SER A 7 -5.76 4.50 -0.16
CA SER A 7 -5.34 5.88 0.17
C SER A 7 -4.07 5.92 1.03
N ILE A 8 -3.86 4.96 1.94
CA ILE A 8 -2.62 4.85 2.72
C ILE A 8 -1.44 4.46 1.81
N ALA A 9 -1.64 3.52 0.89
CA ALA A 9 -0.60 3.14 -0.07
C ALA A 9 -0.19 4.32 -0.96
N ASP A 10 -1.16 5.08 -1.49
CA ASP A 10 -0.89 6.24 -2.33
C ASP A 10 -0.18 7.36 -1.55
N TYR A 11 -0.59 7.60 -0.30
CA TYR A 11 0.08 8.58 0.60
C TYR A 11 1.54 8.19 0.89
N LEU A 12 1.81 6.90 1.14
CA LEU A 12 3.17 6.41 1.39
C LEU A 12 4.05 6.51 0.15
N GLU A 13 3.51 6.25 -1.05
CA GLU A 13 4.23 6.43 -2.30
C GLU A 13 4.56 7.90 -2.57
N GLU A 14 3.62 8.82 -2.38
CA GLU A 14 3.83 10.25 -2.57
C GLU A 14 4.89 10.80 -1.60
N LYS A 15 4.81 10.41 -0.32
CA LYS A 15 5.78 10.85 0.71
C LYS A 15 7.19 10.38 0.41
N ALA A 16 7.36 9.14 -0.04
CA ALA A 16 8.69 8.63 -0.37
C ALA A 16 9.21 9.20 -1.70
N ALA A 17 8.36 9.44 -2.70
CA ALA A 17 8.78 10.15 -3.91
C ALA A 17 9.31 11.57 -3.60
N LYS A 18 8.65 12.27 -2.67
CA LYS A 18 9.10 13.58 -2.20
C LYS A 18 10.39 13.49 -1.38
N ALA A 19 10.48 12.54 -0.45
CA ALA A 19 11.69 12.32 0.34
C ALA A 19 12.90 12.03 -0.56
N ASN A 20 12.74 11.20 -1.59
CA ASN A 20 13.83 10.87 -2.52
C ASN A 20 14.28 12.09 -3.34
N ASN A 21 13.37 13.02 -3.67
CA ASN A 21 13.70 14.25 -4.39
C ASN A 21 14.43 15.28 -3.49
N ASP A 22 14.04 15.37 -2.22
CA ASP A 22 14.66 16.26 -1.23
C ASP A 22 16.01 15.70 -0.73
N LEU A 23 16.24 14.37 -0.78
CA LEU A 23 17.46 13.71 -0.29
C LEU A 23 18.65 13.75 -1.26
N VAL A 24 18.45 14.07 -2.55
CA VAL A 24 19.54 14.09 -3.54
C VAL A 24 20.54 15.23 -3.33
N GLU A 25 20.22 16.27 -2.55
CA GLU A 25 21.07 17.46 -2.45
C GLU A 25 22.21 17.41 -1.43
N THR A 26 22.24 16.52 -0.44
CA THR A 26 23.33 16.53 0.55
C THR A 26 23.51 15.22 1.29
N PHE A 27 24.58 14.48 0.96
CA PHE A 27 25.16 13.56 1.92
C PHE A 27 26.55 14.06 2.28
N GLY A 28 26.60 14.95 3.29
CA GLY A 28 27.81 15.42 3.95
C GLY A 28 28.54 14.33 4.72
N PHE A 29 28.63 13.11 4.18
CA PHE A 29 29.39 12.02 4.74
C PHE A 29 30.88 12.22 4.44
N PRO A 30 31.75 12.15 5.46
CA PRO A 30 33.19 12.39 5.29
C PRO A 30 33.94 11.21 4.66
N SER A 31 33.29 10.05 4.40
CA SER A 31 33.94 8.87 3.83
C SER A 31 33.06 8.11 2.83
N TRP A 32 33.72 7.49 1.83
CA TRP A 32 33.10 6.67 0.78
C TRP A 32 32.30 5.48 1.33
N GLU A 33 32.76 4.88 2.42
CA GLU A 33 32.08 3.77 3.11
C GLU A 33 30.75 4.21 3.73
N GLY A 34 30.68 5.44 4.25
CA GLY A 34 29.46 6.03 4.78
C GLY A 34 28.42 6.29 3.69
N THR A 35 28.86 6.74 2.51
CA THR A 35 27.99 6.90 1.34
C THR A 35 27.43 5.56 0.86
N ASN A 36 28.26 4.52 0.76
CA ASN A 36 27.81 3.19 0.31
C ASN A 36 26.80 2.55 1.27
N ALA A 37 27.07 2.59 2.58
CA ALA A 37 26.15 2.03 3.58
C ALA A 37 24.81 2.79 3.60
N TYR A 38 24.84 4.09 3.32
CA TYR A 38 23.64 4.91 3.18
C TYR A 38 22.84 4.54 1.92
N GLU A 39 23.50 4.39 0.76
CA GLU A 39 22.87 3.97 -0.49
C GLU A 39 22.25 2.57 -0.37
N GLU A 40 22.93 1.63 0.31
CA GLU A 40 22.44 0.28 0.55
C GLU A 40 21.20 0.29 1.46
N ALA A 41 21.24 1.02 2.57
CA ALA A 41 20.09 1.17 3.47
C ALA A 41 18.88 1.84 2.78
N LEU A 42 19.13 2.78 1.86
CA LEU A 42 18.09 3.41 1.06
C LEU A 42 17.48 2.44 0.05
N GLY A 43 18.30 1.58 -0.56
CA GLY A 43 17.85 0.48 -1.41
C GLY A 43 16.96 -0.53 -0.67
N ASP A 44 17.37 -0.96 0.54
CA ASP A 44 16.60 -1.87 1.38
C ASP A 44 15.26 -1.27 1.82
N TYR A 45 15.26 0.00 2.19
CA TYR A 45 14.04 0.74 2.52
C TYR A 45 13.08 0.81 1.32
N GLU A 46 13.58 1.10 0.12
CA GLU A 46 12.78 1.19 -1.09
C GLU A 46 12.17 -0.16 -1.51
N LEU A 47 12.94 -1.25 -1.32
CA LEU A 47 12.46 -2.61 -1.53
C LEU A 47 11.27 -2.93 -0.61
N GLU A 48 11.41 -2.66 0.68
CA GLU A 48 10.37 -2.99 1.66
C GLU A 48 9.16 -2.07 1.56
N ARG A 49 9.36 -0.79 1.21
CA ARG A 49 8.28 0.14 0.84
C ARG A 49 7.43 -0.43 -0.28
N THR A 50 8.08 -0.83 -1.37
CA THR A 50 7.39 -1.40 -2.55
C THR A 50 6.60 -2.66 -2.18
N ARG A 51 7.20 -3.53 -1.37
CA ARG A 51 6.54 -4.75 -0.87
C ARG A 51 5.28 -4.44 -0.06
N VAL A 52 5.38 -3.53 0.91
CA VAL A 52 4.26 -3.17 1.79
C VAL A 52 3.13 -2.50 1.00
N CYS A 53 3.44 -1.58 0.08
CA CYS A 53 2.43 -0.95 -0.79
C CYS A 53 1.69 -1.99 -1.64
N LYS A 54 2.41 -2.99 -2.18
CA LYS A 54 1.79 -4.10 -2.93
C LYS A 54 0.83 -4.92 -2.06
N GLN A 55 1.22 -5.24 -0.82
CA GLN A 55 0.38 -5.97 0.12
C GLN A 55 -0.87 -5.18 0.51
N LEU A 56 -0.75 -3.88 0.76
CA LEU A 56 -1.89 -3.02 1.10
C LEU A 56 -2.91 -2.94 -0.04
N ARG A 57 -2.45 -2.85 -1.29
CA ARG A 57 -3.33 -2.87 -2.47
C ARG A 57 -4.05 -4.19 -2.64
N GLU A 58 -3.38 -5.31 -2.41
CA GLU A 58 -4.01 -6.62 -2.48
C GLU A 58 -5.04 -6.82 -1.37
N LEU A 59 -4.74 -6.38 -0.14
CA LEU A 59 -5.71 -6.34 0.96
C LEU A 59 -6.92 -5.46 0.64
N ALA A 60 -6.70 -4.30 0.00
CA ALA A 60 -7.79 -3.42 -0.44
C ALA A 60 -8.70 -4.11 -1.46
N ARG A 61 -8.13 -4.86 -2.40
CA ARG A 61 -8.86 -5.64 -3.40
C ARG A 61 -9.69 -6.74 -2.72
N LEU A 62 -9.07 -7.55 -1.87
CA LEU A 62 -9.74 -8.62 -1.14
C LEU A 62 -10.87 -8.09 -0.25
N ALA A 63 -10.66 -6.96 0.43
CA ALA A 63 -11.70 -6.33 1.25
C ALA A 63 -12.88 -5.80 0.42
N LYS A 64 -12.62 -5.33 -0.81
CA LYS A 64 -13.67 -4.92 -1.74
C LYS A 64 -14.46 -6.13 -2.25
N ASP A 65 -13.76 -7.19 -2.62
CA ASP A 65 -14.37 -8.44 -3.08
C ASP A 65 -15.24 -9.04 -1.98
N ALA A 66 -14.73 -9.15 -0.74
CA ALA A 66 -15.50 -9.65 0.40
C ALA A 66 -16.76 -8.81 0.69
N GLY A 67 -16.67 -7.48 0.54
CA GLY A 67 -17.84 -6.60 0.66
C GLY A 67 -18.91 -6.88 -0.39
N SER A 68 -18.51 -7.13 -1.65
CA SER A 68 -19.44 -7.54 -2.71
C SER A 68 -20.12 -8.86 -2.36
N TRP A 69 -19.33 -9.85 -1.93
CA TRP A 69 -19.86 -11.18 -1.60
C TRP A 69 -20.85 -11.14 -0.44
N TYR A 70 -20.62 -10.27 0.56
CA TYR A 70 -21.55 -10.07 1.67
C TYR A 70 -22.90 -9.50 1.18
N VAL A 71 -22.86 -8.46 0.34
CA VAL A 71 -24.08 -7.85 -0.23
C VAL A 71 -24.82 -8.84 -1.13
N ASP A 72 -24.11 -9.55 -2.00
CA ASP A 72 -24.71 -10.55 -2.89
C ASP A 72 -25.36 -11.69 -2.09
N THR A 73 -24.75 -12.08 -0.96
CA THR A 73 -25.30 -13.09 -0.06
C THR A 73 -26.53 -12.58 0.70
N GLU A 74 -26.51 -11.35 1.20
CA GLU A 74 -27.68 -10.72 1.83
C GLU A 74 -28.83 -10.59 0.85
N ASP A 75 -28.60 -10.13 -0.39
CA ASP A 75 -29.62 -9.98 -1.42
C ASP A 75 -30.26 -11.34 -1.78
N LEU A 76 -29.45 -12.41 -1.87
CA LEU A 76 -29.96 -13.77 -2.09
C LEU A 76 -30.81 -14.28 -0.93
N VAL A 77 -30.39 -14.02 0.31
CA VAL A 77 -31.17 -14.38 1.52
C VAL A 77 -32.48 -13.59 1.57
N ASP A 78 -32.45 -12.31 1.24
CA ASP A 78 -33.63 -11.43 1.19
C ASP A 78 -34.63 -11.87 0.11
N GLN A 79 -34.15 -12.20 -1.09
CA GLN A 79 -34.99 -12.71 -2.18
C GLN A 79 -35.66 -14.05 -1.80
N ARG A 80 -34.92 -14.95 -1.14
CA ARG A 80 -35.48 -16.20 -0.59
C ARG A 80 -36.53 -15.92 0.49
N ASN A 81 -36.26 -15.00 1.43
CA ASN A 81 -37.20 -14.65 2.50
C ASN A 81 -38.48 -13.99 1.97
N ARG A 82 -38.41 -13.31 0.82
CA ARG A 82 -39.56 -12.73 0.11
C ARG A 82 -40.29 -13.75 -0.79
N GLY A 83 -39.82 -14.99 -0.86
CA GLY A 83 -40.41 -16.06 -1.67
C GLY A 83 -40.27 -15.85 -3.18
N ILE A 84 -39.30 -15.03 -3.61
CA ILE A 84 -38.99 -14.79 -5.02
C ILE A 84 -38.10 -15.91 -5.57
N LEU A 85 -37.30 -16.52 -4.69
CA LEU A 85 -36.32 -17.57 -4.95
C LEU A 85 -36.72 -18.88 -4.27
#